data_AF-I4Z622-F1
#
_entry.id   AF-I4Z622-F1
#
_cell.length_a   1.000
_cell.length_b   1.000
_cell.length_c   1.000
_cell.angle_alpha   90.00
_cell.angle_beta   90.00
_cell.angle_gamma   90.00
#
_symmetry.space_group_name_H-M   'P 1'
#
loop_
_entity.id
_entity.type
_entity.pdbx_description
1 polymer ?
#
loop_
_entity_poly.entity_id
_entity_poly.type
_entity_poly.pdbx_seq_one_letter_code
_entity_poly.pdbx_strand_id
1 'polypeptide(L)'
;MSTPPRVRSTRRHGVRVSPHVRQQQRGVVLIEGLIAILIFSIAVLGLVGLQVSMSRAQSSAKYRIDASNLAADLVGTIWADSGKRTSYDTAGCPGHPPCKAWSDRLKATLPASSYDIVFDSATGDFNITLRWSVPNEGAHQFVTSTTINPNL
;
A
#
# COMPACT_ATOMS: atom_id res chain seq x y z
N MET A 1 -1.55 81.86 76.62
CA MET A 1 -1.44 81.88 75.15
C MET A 1 -0.03 81.46 74.75
N SER A 2 0.31 80.54 73.84
CA SER A 2 -0.37 79.49 73.07
C SER A 2 0.67 78.96 72.06
N THR A 3 1.02 77.66 72.13
CA THR A 3 1.66 76.78 71.10
C THR A 3 3.13 77.03 70.68
N PRO A 4 3.96 75.97 70.43
CA PRO A 4 3.75 75.05 69.30
C PRO A 4 3.83 73.53 69.59
N PRO A 5 3.21 72.69 68.72
CA PRO A 5 3.24 71.24 68.80
C PRO A 5 4.51 70.63 68.18
N ARG A 6 4.94 69.50 68.75
CA ARG A 6 6.10 68.70 68.33
C ARG A 6 5.75 67.91 67.07
N VAL A 7 6.39 68.23 65.94
CA VAL A 7 6.24 67.52 64.67
C VAL A 7 6.81 66.10 64.79
N ARG A 8 5.96 65.10 64.56
CA ARG A 8 6.29 63.66 64.59
C ARG A 8 6.92 63.28 63.25
N SER A 9 8.19 62.86 63.25
CA SER A 9 8.87 62.41 62.03
C SER A 9 8.27 61.09 61.53
N THR A 10 7.61 61.12 60.38
CA THR A 10 7.19 59.92 59.65
C THR A 10 8.39 59.38 58.87
N ARG A 11 9.00 58.28 59.34
CA ARG A 11 9.96 57.50 58.54
C ARG A 11 9.21 56.88 57.36
N ARG A 12 9.43 57.40 56.15
CA ARG A 12 8.97 56.75 54.91
C ARG A 12 9.84 55.51 54.66
N HIS A 13 9.19 54.34 54.61
CA HIS A 13 9.79 53.09 54.14
C HIS A 13 9.94 53.17 52.62
N GLY A 14 11.18 53.16 52.13
CA GLY A 14 11.46 53.07 50.70
C GLY A 14 11.14 51.67 50.19
N VAL A 15 10.22 51.57 49.23
CA VAL A 15 9.97 50.35 48.46
C VAL A 15 11.21 50.09 47.60
N ARG A 16 11.97 49.04 47.90
CA ARG A 16 13.04 48.56 47.01
C ARG A 16 12.39 47.84 45.83
N VAL A 17 12.42 48.48 44.65
CA VAL A 17 12.08 47.81 43.39
C VAL A 17 13.29 46.97 42.99
N SER A 18 13.15 45.64 43.05
CA SER A 18 14.17 44.71 42.54
C SER A 18 14.30 44.87 41.02
N PRO A 19 15.52 44.94 40.46
CA PRO A 19 15.69 45.04 39.02
C PRO A 19 15.34 43.69 38.37
N HIS A 20 14.43 43.73 37.39
CA HIS A 20 14.16 42.59 36.53
C HIS A 20 15.36 42.42 35.60
N VAL A 21 16.15 41.35 35.78
CA VAL A 21 17.22 40.98 34.85
C VAL A 21 16.58 40.71 33.50
N ARG A 22 16.70 41.68 32.57
CA ARG A 22 16.33 41.46 31.16
C ARG A 22 17.31 40.45 30.58
N GLN A 23 16.89 39.19 30.55
CA GLN A 23 17.55 38.14 29.79
C GLN A 23 17.67 38.62 28.34
N GLN A 24 18.91 38.86 27.89
CA GLN A 24 19.18 39.20 26.49
C GLN A 24 18.82 37.98 25.64
N GLN A 25 17.71 38.06 24.90
CA GLN A 25 17.39 37.08 23.86
C GLN A 25 18.49 37.14 22.79
N ARG A 26 19.44 36.22 22.87
CA ARG A 26 20.48 36.05 21.86
C ARG A 26 19.86 35.33 20.66
N GLY A 27 20.16 35.82 19.45
CA GLY A 27 19.55 35.47 18.16
C GLY A 27 19.75 34.04 17.66
N VAL A 28 19.52 33.02 18.50
CA VAL A 28 19.55 31.60 18.15
C VAL A 28 18.27 31.16 17.41
N VAL A 29 17.19 31.95 17.47
CA VAL A 29 15.87 31.62 16.89
C VAL A 29 15.93 31.30 15.38
N LEU A 30 16.76 32.02 14.62
CA LEU A 30 16.92 31.74 13.19
C LEU A 30 17.60 30.40 12.93
N ILE A 31 18.62 30.06 13.73
CA ILE A 31 19.35 28.79 13.59
C ILE A 31 18.46 27.62 14.04
N GLU A 32 17.70 27.80 15.12
CA GLU A 32 16.74 26.82 15.62
C GLU A 32 15.64 26.51 14.58
N GLY A 33 15.09 27.55 13.95
CA GLY A 33 14.12 27.38 12.85
C GLY A 33 14.71 26.67 11.63
N LEU A 34 15.94 26.99 11.24
CA LEU A 34 16.62 26.34 10.10
C LEU A 34 16.89 24.85 10.39
N ILE A 35 17.30 24.51 11.61
CA ILE A 35 17.50 23.11 12.02
C ILE A 35 16.15 22.36 12.03
N ALA A 36 15.08 22.99 12.53
CA ALA A 36 13.75 22.38 12.52
C ALA A 36 13.26 22.10 11.10
N ILE A 37 13.41 23.06 10.17
CA ILE A 37 13.05 22.89 8.75
C ILE A 37 13.90 21.80 8.09
N LEU A 38 15.20 21.72 8.40
CA LEU A 38 16.10 20.69 7.87
C LEU A 38 15.64 19.29 8.29
N ILE A 39 15.43 19.07 9.58
CA ILE A 39 14.98 17.78 10.12
C ILE A 39 13.61 17.42 9.54
N PHE A 40 12.69 18.39 9.50
CA PHE A 40 11.35 18.20 8.93
C PHE A 40 11.40 17.80 7.45
N SER A 41 12.28 18.44 6.66
CA SER A 41 12.45 18.14 5.24
C SER A 41 12.94 16.70 5.02
N ILE A 42 13.90 16.24 5.84
CA ILE A 42 14.39 14.85 5.80
C ILE A 42 13.26 13.86 6.17
N ALA A 43 12.46 14.18 7.19
CA ALA A 43 11.34 13.35 7.60
C ALA A 43 10.28 13.20 6.49
N VAL A 44 9.94 14.28 5.78
CA VAL A 44 9.00 14.25 4.66
C VAL A 44 9.53 13.40 3.50
N LEU A 45 10.81 13.53 3.15
CA LEU A 45 11.43 12.70 2.11
C LEU A 45 11.38 11.21 2.47
N GLY A 46 11.64 10.87 3.73
CA GLY A 46 11.51 9.50 4.24
C GLY A 46 10.08 8.96 4.11
N LEU A 47 9.08 9.76 4.47
CA LEU A 47 7.68 9.38 4.34
C LEU A 47 7.25 9.18 2.87
N VAL A 48 7.65 10.07 1.97
CA VAL A 48 7.34 9.93 0.54
C VAL A 48 7.97 8.66 -0.03
N GLY A 49 9.21 8.33 0.35
CA GLY A 49 9.86 7.08 -0.04
C GLY A 49 9.06 5.83 0.39
N LEU A 50 8.53 5.84 1.61
CA LEU A 50 7.66 4.76 2.11
C LEU A 50 6.31 4.71 1.38
N GLN A 51 5.71 5.86 1.06
CA GLN A 51 4.46 5.89 0.31
C GLN A 51 4.63 5.28 -1.09
N VAL A 52 5.74 5.57 -1.76
CA VAL A 52 6.06 4.99 -3.08
C VAL A 52 6.22 3.48 -2.99
N SER A 53 6.94 2.97 -1.98
CA SER A 53 7.12 1.51 -1.83
C SER A 53 5.81 0.81 -1.50
N MET A 54 4.97 1.40 -0.65
CA MET A 54 3.65 0.90 -0.32
C MET A 54 2.73 0.85 -1.56
N SER A 55 2.74 1.90 -2.39
CA SER A 55 1.94 1.95 -3.62
C SER A 55 2.33 0.83 -4.61
N ARG A 56 3.63 0.54 -4.76
CA ARG A 56 4.11 -0.59 -5.57
C ARG A 56 3.66 -1.92 -5.00
N ALA A 57 3.84 -2.13 -3.69
CA ALA A 57 3.40 -3.34 -3.00
C ALA A 57 1.88 -3.57 -3.10
N GLN A 58 1.09 -2.50 -3.06
CA GLN A 58 -0.37 -2.59 -3.25
C GLN A 58 -0.72 -3.01 -4.68
N SER A 59 -0.01 -2.49 -5.69
CA SER A 59 -0.23 -2.84 -7.09
C SER A 59 0.12 -4.31 -7.36
N SER A 60 1.25 -4.79 -6.83
CA SER A 60 1.66 -6.19 -6.97
C SER A 60 0.71 -7.15 -6.24
N ALA A 61 0.22 -6.77 -5.05
CA ALA A 61 -0.81 -7.51 -4.34
C ALA A 61 -2.12 -7.57 -5.13
N LYS A 62 -2.52 -6.46 -5.78
CA LYS A 62 -3.70 -6.43 -6.64
C LYS A 62 -3.59 -7.43 -7.79
N TYR A 63 -2.46 -7.49 -8.50
CA TYR A 63 -2.30 -8.46 -9.59
C TYR A 63 -2.38 -9.91 -9.10
N ARG A 64 -1.86 -10.22 -7.90
CA ARG A 64 -1.99 -11.56 -7.32
C ARG A 64 -3.44 -11.93 -7.02
N ILE A 65 -4.22 -10.99 -6.49
CA ILE A 65 -5.65 -11.16 -6.24
C ILE A 65 -6.38 -11.37 -7.57
N ASP A 66 -6.14 -10.51 -8.55
CA ASP A 66 -6.75 -10.60 -9.88
C ASP A 66 -6.42 -11.95 -10.55
N ALA A 67 -5.18 -12.44 -10.45
CA ALA A 67 -4.78 -13.75 -10.94
C ALA A 67 -5.54 -14.90 -10.24
N SER A 68 -5.68 -14.84 -8.91
CA SER A 68 -6.44 -15.85 -8.16
C SER A 68 -7.93 -15.85 -8.53
N ASN A 69 -8.52 -14.67 -8.73
CA ASN A 69 -9.91 -14.54 -9.16
C ASN A 69 -10.11 -15.06 -10.59
N LEU A 70 -9.19 -14.75 -11.51
CA LEU A 70 -9.23 -15.28 -12.88
C LEU A 70 -9.09 -16.79 -12.91
N ALA A 71 -8.24 -17.38 -12.05
CA ALA A 71 -8.13 -18.83 -11.94
C ALA A 71 -9.44 -19.45 -11.41
N ALA A 72 -10.05 -18.86 -10.38
CA ALA A 72 -11.34 -19.32 -9.86
C ALA A 72 -12.48 -19.19 -10.88
N ASP A 73 -12.50 -18.11 -11.66
CA ASP A 73 -13.44 -17.90 -12.77
C ASP A 73 -13.28 -18.96 -13.88
N LEU A 74 -12.04 -19.32 -14.23
CA LEU A 74 -11.78 -20.42 -15.17
C LEU A 74 -12.32 -21.74 -14.62
N VAL A 75 -12.01 -22.06 -13.36
CA VAL A 75 -12.53 -23.27 -12.72
C VAL A 75 -14.04 -23.30 -12.80
N GLY A 76 -14.73 -22.23 -12.38
CA GLY A 76 -16.19 -22.13 -12.48
C GLY A 76 -16.72 -22.30 -13.90
N THR A 77 -16.01 -21.77 -14.90
CA THR A 77 -16.34 -21.91 -16.32
C THR A 77 -16.21 -23.37 -16.78
N ILE A 78 -15.15 -24.07 -16.38
CA ILE A 78 -14.96 -25.49 -16.68
C ILE A 78 -16.06 -26.35 -16.02
N TRP A 79 -16.44 -26.03 -14.79
CA TRP A 79 -17.54 -26.70 -14.09
C TRP A 79 -18.88 -26.51 -14.80
N ALA A 80 -19.18 -25.29 -15.26
CA ALA A 80 -20.42 -24.99 -15.99
C ALA A 80 -20.49 -25.66 -17.38
N ASP A 81 -19.33 -25.95 -17.98
CA ASP A 81 -19.21 -26.60 -19.29
C ASP A 81 -18.46 -27.94 -19.17
N SER A 82 -18.83 -28.72 -18.15
CA SER A 82 -18.16 -29.98 -17.79
C SER A 82 -18.18 -31.01 -18.92
N GLY A 83 -19.14 -30.92 -19.85
CA GLY A 83 -19.22 -31.77 -21.04
C GLY A 83 -18.09 -31.56 -22.06
N LYS A 84 -17.38 -30.42 -22.02
CA LYS A 84 -16.29 -30.07 -22.94
C LYS A 84 -14.94 -29.83 -22.24
N ARG A 85 -14.74 -30.43 -21.07
CA ARG A 85 -13.50 -30.32 -20.26
C ARG A 85 -12.19 -30.49 -21.04
N THR A 86 -12.16 -31.40 -22.01
CA THR A 86 -10.98 -31.64 -22.86
C THR A 86 -10.58 -30.44 -23.73
N SER A 87 -11.47 -29.46 -23.91
CA SER A 87 -11.22 -28.25 -24.71
C SER A 87 -10.63 -27.09 -23.89
N TYR A 88 -10.41 -27.29 -22.58
CA TYR A 88 -9.87 -26.27 -21.67
C TYR A 88 -8.37 -26.41 -21.42
N ASP A 89 -7.67 -27.32 -22.10
CA ASP A 89 -6.21 -27.37 -22.05
C ASP A 89 -5.57 -26.17 -22.79
N THR A 90 -4.27 -25.94 -22.59
CA THR A 90 -3.57 -24.81 -23.22
C THR A 90 -3.74 -24.77 -24.74
N ALA A 91 -3.78 -25.93 -25.39
CA ALA A 91 -3.89 -26.05 -26.85
C ALA A 91 -5.32 -25.86 -27.37
N GLY A 92 -6.33 -26.35 -26.65
CA GLY A 92 -7.75 -26.27 -27.01
C GLY A 92 -8.38 -24.93 -26.67
N CYS A 93 -7.87 -24.22 -25.66
CA CYS A 93 -8.44 -22.97 -25.17
C CYS A 93 -8.72 -21.90 -26.25
N PRO A 94 -7.82 -21.65 -27.24
CA PRO A 94 -8.08 -20.68 -28.30
C PRO A 94 -9.25 -21.06 -29.22
N GLY A 95 -9.52 -22.35 -29.39
CA GLY A 95 -10.61 -22.88 -30.22
C GLY A 95 -11.94 -22.99 -29.48
N HIS A 96 -11.95 -22.83 -28.15
CA HIS A 96 -13.13 -22.96 -27.31
C HIS A 96 -13.62 -21.59 -26.82
N PRO A 97 -14.79 -21.09 -27.27
CA PRO A 97 -15.19 -19.71 -27.00
C PRO A 97 -15.20 -19.26 -25.53
N PRO A 98 -15.68 -20.07 -24.56
CA PRO A 98 -15.61 -19.70 -23.13
C PRO A 98 -14.18 -19.54 -22.63
N CYS A 99 -13.28 -20.46 -22.99
CA CYS A 99 -11.88 -20.40 -22.58
C CYS A 99 -11.14 -19.25 -23.28
N LYS A 100 -11.41 -19.03 -24.56
CA LYS A 100 -10.87 -17.88 -25.31
C LYS A 100 -11.25 -16.56 -24.63
N ALA A 101 -12.54 -16.38 -24.31
CA ALA A 101 -13.03 -15.16 -23.64
C ALA A 101 -12.35 -14.96 -22.27
N TRP A 102 -12.18 -16.04 -21.50
CA TRP A 102 -11.40 -16.00 -20.26
C TRP A 102 -9.95 -15.56 -20.52
N SER A 103 -9.27 -16.12 -21.52
CA SER A 103 -7.88 -15.80 -21.83
C SER A 103 -7.70 -14.35 -22.32
N ASP A 104 -8.71 -13.80 -23.01
CA ASP A 104 -8.72 -12.39 -23.43
C ASP A 104 -8.85 -11.46 -22.19
N ARG A 105 -9.69 -11.83 -21.20
CA ARG A 105 -9.78 -11.12 -19.92
C ARG A 105 -8.47 -11.19 -19.13
N LEU A 106 -7.80 -12.35 -19.12
CA LEU A 106 -6.49 -12.51 -18.49
C LEU A 106 -5.45 -11.56 -19.10
N LYS A 107 -5.39 -11.48 -20.44
CA LYS A 107 -4.49 -10.55 -21.16
C LYS A 107 -4.83 -9.08 -20.92
N ALA A 108 -6.11 -8.75 -20.74
CA ALA A 108 -6.56 -7.40 -20.44
C ALA A 108 -6.28 -6.98 -18.98
N THR A 109 -6.23 -7.93 -18.05
CA THR A 109 -6.11 -7.65 -16.61
C THR A 109 -4.67 -7.71 -16.12
N LEU A 110 -3.89 -8.70 -16.58
CA LEU A 110 -2.53 -8.95 -16.12
C LEU A 110 -1.49 -8.53 -17.18
N PRO A 111 -0.45 -7.77 -16.79
CA PRO A 111 0.59 -7.32 -17.72
C PRO A 111 1.49 -8.49 -18.17
N ALA A 112 1.83 -8.51 -19.47
CA ALA A 112 2.71 -9.52 -20.08
C ALA A 112 2.35 -10.96 -19.64
N SER A 113 1.07 -11.29 -19.69
CA SER A 113 0.53 -12.50 -19.10
C SER A 113 0.52 -13.70 -20.05
N SER A 114 0.68 -14.89 -19.47
CA SER A 114 0.56 -16.18 -20.12
C SER A 114 -0.09 -17.18 -19.18
N TYR A 115 -0.61 -18.27 -19.73
CA TYR A 115 -1.26 -19.33 -18.97
C TYR A 115 -0.83 -20.69 -19.51
N ASP A 116 -0.90 -21.68 -18.62
CA ASP A 116 -0.73 -23.09 -18.93
C ASP A 116 -1.79 -23.88 -18.16
N ILE A 117 -2.57 -24.68 -18.87
CA ILE A 117 -3.65 -25.49 -18.34
C ILE A 117 -3.41 -26.93 -18.80
N VAL A 118 -3.15 -27.80 -17.83
CA VAL A 118 -2.95 -29.23 -18.06
C VAL A 118 -4.18 -29.97 -17.53
N PHE A 119 -4.87 -30.67 -18.41
CA PHE A 119 -5.97 -31.56 -18.07
C PHE A 119 -5.49 -33.02 -18.07
N ASP A 120 -5.63 -33.71 -16.95
CA ASP A 120 -5.44 -35.15 -16.85
C ASP A 120 -6.79 -35.86 -17.04
N SER A 121 -6.98 -36.50 -18.19
CA SER A 121 -8.20 -37.22 -18.50
C SER A 121 -8.39 -38.52 -17.71
N ALA A 122 -7.33 -39.07 -17.10
CA ALA A 122 -7.41 -40.30 -16.32
C ALA A 122 -7.95 -40.02 -14.90
N THR A 123 -7.58 -38.88 -14.31
CA THR A 123 -8.03 -38.50 -12.96
C THR A 123 -9.14 -37.45 -12.97
N GLY A 124 -9.29 -36.70 -14.06
CA GLY A 124 -10.20 -35.54 -14.13
C GLY A 124 -9.62 -34.27 -13.52
N ASP A 125 -8.30 -34.22 -13.30
CA ASP A 125 -7.63 -33.09 -12.68
C ASP A 125 -7.24 -32.00 -13.69
N PHE A 126 -7.37 -30.76 -13.28
CA PHE A 126 -6.84 -29.58 -13.96
C PHE A 126 -5.74 -28.97 -13.11
N ASN A 127 -4.57 -28.78 -13.70
CA ASN A 127 -3.49 -27.96 -13.16
C ASN A 127 -3.41 -26.67 -13.97
N ILE A 128 -3.75 -25.55 -13.32
CA ILE A 128 -3.82 -24.23 -13.93
C ILE A 128 -2.68 -23.39 -13.40
N THR A 129 -1.83 -22.93 -14.29
CA THR A 129 -0.71 -22.04 -14.00
C THR A 129 -0.87 -20.74 -14.76
N LEU A 130 -0.98 -19.63 -14.04
CA LEU A 130 -1.01 -18.28 -14.59
C LEU A 130 0.33 -17.58 -14.34
N ARG A 131 0.87 -16.90 -15.33
CA ARG A 131 2.12 -16.16 -15.25
C ARG A 131 1.93 -14.73 -15.74
N TRP A 132 2.59 -13.78 -15.10
CA TRP A 132 2.59 -12.38 -15.51
C TRP A 132 3.90 -11.71 -15.13
N SER A 133 4.24 -10.60 -15.78
CA SER A 133 5.46 -9.86 -15.50
C SER A 133 5.15 -8.37 -15.40
N VAL A 134 5.55 -7.76 -14.30
CA VAL A 134 5.42 -6.32 -14.08
C VAL A 134 6.76 -5.66 -14.40
N PRO A 135 6.79 -4.53 -15.14
CA PRO A 135 8.03 -3.80 -15.37
C PRO A 135 8.74 -3.50 -14.05
N ASN A 136 10.01 -3.88 -13.94
CA ASN A 136 10.87 -3.70 -12.76
C ASN A 136 10.58 -4.60 -11.53
N GLU A 137 9.65 -5.56 -11.59
CA GLU A 137 9.40 -6.52 -10.48
C GLU A 137 9.66 -7.98 -10.84
N GLY A 138 9.92 -8.27 -12.12
CA GLY A 138 10.23 -9.62 -12.60
C GLY A 138 8.98 -10.46 -12.88
N ALA A 139 9.20 -11.77 -13.09
CA ALA A 139 8.12 -12.71 -13.40
C ALA A 139 7.43 -13.21 -12.12
N HIS A 140 6.11 -13.32 -12.19
CA HIS A 140 5.26 -13.84 -11.14
C HIS A 140 4.43 -15.02 -11.66
N GLN A 141 4.02 -15.91 -10.75
CA GLN A 141 3.22 -17.09 -11.07
C GLN A 141 2.18 -17.34 -9.97
N PHE A 142 1.02 -17.82 -10.39
CA PHE A 142 -0.04 -18.37 -9.56
C PHE A 142 -0.41 -19.77 -10.07
N VAL A 143 -0.54 -20.75 -9.18
CA VAL A 143 -0.86 -22.14 -9.53
C VAL A 143 -2.03 -22.62 -8.69
N THR A 144 -2.97 -23.31 -9.33
CA THR A 144 -4.07 -23.99 -8.64
C THR A 144 -4.37 -25.32 -9.31
N SER A 145 -4.76 -26.31 -8.51
CA SER A 145 -5.19 -27.61 -9.00
C SER A 145 -6.63 -27.88 -8.56
N THR A 146 -7.45 -28.41 -9.45
CA THR A 146 -8.84 -28.76 -9.14
C THR A 146 -9.23 -30.06 -9.84
N THR A 147 -10.02 -30.89 -9.18
CA THR A 147 -10.57 -32.11 -9.77
C THR A 147 -12.02 -31.86 -10.16
N ILE A 148 -12.38 -32.15 -11.41
CA ILE A 148 -13.74 -32.01 -11.91
C ILE A 148 -14.19 -33.36 -12.45
N ASN A 149 -15.01 -34.07 -11.67
CA ASN A 149 -15.46 -35.42 -12.00
C ASN A 149 -16.72 -35.36 -12.91
N PRO A 150 -16.91 -36.26 -13.89
CA PRO A 150 -18.05 -36.23 -14.82
C PRO A 150 -19.44 -36.52 -14.21
N ASN A 151 -19.59 -36.60 -12.89
CA ASN A 151 -20.80 -37.17 -12.28
C ASN A 151 -21.84 -36.11 -11.90
N LEU A 152 -22.61 -35.69 -12.91
CA LEU A 152 -24.04 -35.34 -12.84
C LEU A 152 -24.69 -35.69 -14.19
#